data_AF-A0A1W9MNJ5-F1
#
_entry.id   AF-A0A1W9MNJ5-F1
#
_cell.length_a   1.000
_cell.length_b   1.000
_cell.length_c   1.000
_cell.angle_alpha   90.00
_cell.angle_beta   90.00
_cell.angle_gamma   90.00
#
_symmetry.space_group_name_H-M   'P 1'
#
loop_
_entity.id
_entity.type
_entity.pdbx_description
1 polymer ?
#
loop_
_entity_poly.entity_id
_entity_poly.type
_entity_poly.pdbx_seq_one_letter_code
_entity_poly.pdbx_strand_id
1 'polypeptide(L)'
;MSAIIFSAKIDDLKVMAENDLKNAKLLPIVWNIVSTLAEKAEPQKSYTVIFDNDESGYLCLRCARKISGNGNGSTFETYQKEWDSSQFCSECMCLLEYELTEEGAKSELDRFLDEGGKIDLNSARQCYKIERVFRAYFPKLISKKKPRFEKPRFKDLTNLYKLCNKINLLRNDIFNL
;
A
#
# COMPACT_ATOMS: atom_id res chain seq x y z
N MET A 1 -20.16 19.30 -41.19
CA MET A 1 -19.17 19.40 -40.10
C MET A 1 -19.48 18.54 -38.86
N SER A 2 -20.64 17.84 -38.76
CA SER A 2 -20.98 17.07 -37.55
C SER A 2 -20.47 15.63 -37.46
N ALA A 3 -20.08 14.98 -38.56
CA ALA A 3 -19.68 13.56 -38.54
C ALA A 3 -18.25 13.33 -37.99
N ILE A 4 -17.34 14.29 -38.23
CA ILE A 4 -15.92 14.18 -37.84
C ILE A 4 -15.74 14.32 -36.32
N ILE A 5 -16.55 15.17 -35.67
CA ILE A 5 -16.51 15.37 -34.22
C ILE A 5 -17.05 14.14 -33.46
N PHE A 6 -17.98 13.39 -34.08
CA PHE A 6 -18.55 12.18 -33.51
C PHE A 6 -17.61 10.97 -33.61
N SER A 7 -16.83 10.84 -34.69
CA SER A 7 -15.86 9.73 -34.82
C SER A 7 -14.67 9.90 -33.88
N ALA A 8 -14.14 11.11 -33.73
CA ALA A 8 -13.05 11.41 -32.79
C ALA A 8 -13.42 11.05 -31.34
N LYS A 9 -14.64 11.39 -30.90
CA LYS A 9 -15.14 11.01 -29.57
C LYS A 9 -15.30 9.50 -29.38
N ILE A 10 -15.63 8.75 -30.43
CA ILE A 10 -15.77 7.28 -30.36
C ILE A 10 -14.41 6.60 -30.28
N ASP A 11 -13.42 7.10 -31.02
CA ASP A 11 -12.06 6.58 -30.99
C ASP A 11 -11.38 6.87 -29.64
N ASP A 12 -11.58 8.06 -29.07
CA ASP A 12 -11.12 8.40 -27.72
C ASP A 12 -11.74 7.46 -26.66
N LEU A 13 -13.04 7.17 -26.77
CA LEU A 13 -13.74 6.25 -25.86
C LEU A 13 -13.24 4.80 -25.98
N LYS A 14 -12.88 4.34 -27.18
CA LYS A 14 -12.29 3.01 -27.40
C LYS A 14 -10.89 2.92 -26.82
N VAL A 15 -10.05 3.94 -27.05
CA VAL A 15 -8.70 4.01 -26.50
C VAL A 15 -8.72 4.04 -24.97
N MET A 16 -9.66 4.77 -24.36
CA MET A 16 -9.87 4.75 -22.92
C MET A 16 -10.29 3.36 -22.41
N ALA A 17 -11.25 2.71 -23.06
CA ALA A 17 -11.71 1.37 -22.67
C ALA A 17 -10.63 0.28 -22.83
N GLU A 18 -9.79 0.37 -23.87
CA GLU A 18 -8.67 -0.55 -24.08
C GLU A 18 -7.55 -0.35 -23.05
N ASN A 19 -7.24 0.89 -22.69
CA ASN A 19 -6.29 1.21 -21.64
C ASN A 19 -6.79 0.74 -20.26
N ASP A 20 -8.07 0.94 -19.95
CA ASP A 20 -8.69 0.43 -18.73
C ASP A 20 -8.64 -1.11 -18.67
N LEU A 21 -8.88 -1.80 -19.79
CA LEU A 21 -8.80 -3.26 -19.86
C LEU A 21 -7.36 -3.79 -19.70
N LYS A 22 -6.36 -3.11 -20.28
CA LYS A 22 -4.93 -3.44 -20.07
C LYS A 22 -4.52 -3.23 -18.62
N ASN A 23 -4.90 -2.09 -18.04
CA ASN A 23 -4.60 -1.74 -16.66
C ASN A 23 -5.26 -2.70 -15.65
N ALA A 24 -6.49 -3.14 -15.92
CA ALA A 24 -7.20 -4.12 -15.11
C ALA A 24 -6.51 -5.50 -15.08
N LYS A 25 -5.86 -5.92 -16.19
CA LYS A 25 -5.08 -7.15 -16.26
C LYS A 25 -3.71 -7.04 -15.58
N LEU A 26 -3.15 -5.84 -15.51
CA LEU A 26 -1.85 -5.58 -14.89
C LEU A 26 -1.90 -5.68 -13.36
N LEU A 27 -3.02 -5.24 -12.77
CA LEU A 27 -3.18 -5.13 -11.32
C LEU A 27 -2.93 -6.47 -10.58
N PRO A 28 -3.53 -7.62 -10.96
CA PRO A 28 -3.26 -8.90 -10.29
C PRO A 28 -1.80 -9.35 -10.40
N ILE A 29 -1.14 -9.05 -11.54
CA ILE A 29 0.26 -9.43 -11.78
C ILE A 29 1.18 -8.63 -10.85
N VAL A 30 1.02 -7.31 -10.84
CA VAL A 30 1.82 -6.41 -9.99
C VAL A 30 1.59 -6.71 -8.52
N TRP A 31 0.32 -6.91 -8.12
CA TRP A 31 -0.04 -7.30 -6.76
C TRP A 31 0.71 -8.56 -6.34
N ASN A 32 0.67 -9.62 -7.14
CA ASN A 32 1.34 -10.87 -6.81
C ASN A 32 2.86 -10.68 -6.59
N ILE A 33 3.53 -9.94 -7.47
CA ILE A 33 4.97 -9.65 -7.35
C ILE A 33 5.26 -8.88 -6.05
N VAL A 34 4.52 -7.79 -5.81
CA VAL A 34 4.73 -6.93 -4.66
C VAL A 34 4.45 -7.68 -3.36
N SER A 35 3.34 -8.44 -3.29
CA SER A 35 2.99 -9.24 -2.10
C SER A 35 4.05 -10.28 -1.79
N THR A 36 4.54 -11.03 -2.78
CA THR A 36 5.61 -12.01 -2.55
C THR A 36 6.91 -11.35 -2.07
N LEU A 37 7.28 -10.19 -2.61
CA LEU A 37 8.48 -9.48 -2.15
C LEU A 37 8.29 -8.83 -0.78
N ALA A 38 7.07 -8.39 -0.46
CA ALA A 38 6.71 -7.78 0.81
C ALA A 38 6.79 -8.77 1.99
N GLU A 39 6.53 -10.05 1.78
CA GLU A 39 6.67 -11.09 2.81
C GLU A 39 8.10 -11.13 3.39
N LYS A 40 9.11 -10.86 2.56
CA LYS A 40 10.52 -10.79 2.98
C LYS A 40 10.83 -9.62 3.93
N ALA A 41 9.91 -8.66 4.08
CA ALA A 41 10.08 -7.54 5.00
C ALA A 41 9.93 -7.97 6.47
N GLU A 42 9.34 -9.15 6.71
CA GLU A 42 9.12 -9.75 8.03
C GLU A 42 8.61 -8.71 9.05
N PRO A 43 7.51 -7.99 8.74
CA PRO A 43 6.96 -7.00 9.66
C PRO A 43 6.61 -7.68 10.99
N GLN A 44 6.89 -6.99 12.09
CA GLN A 44 6.67 -7.53 13.43
C GLN A 44 5.32 -7.04 13.96
N LYS A 45 4.61 -7.88 14.70
CA LYS A 45 3.44 -7.42 15.47
C LYS A 45 3.81 -6.27 16.40
N SER A 46 2.86 -5.36 16.56
CA SER A 46 2.99 -4.21 17.45
C SER A 46 2.55 -4.57 18.87
N TYR A 47 3.27 -4.08 19.85
CA TYR A 47 3.01 -4.26 21.27
C TYR A 47 3.15 -2.93 21.98
N THR A 48 2.44 -2.80 23.08
CA THR A 48 2.60 -1.69 24.01
C THR A 48 2.80 -2.22 25.43
N VAL A 49 3.62 -1.53 26.22
CA VAL A 49 3.82 -1.83 27.64
C VAL A 49 3.13 -0.75 28.47
N ILE A 50 2.33 -1.16 29.44
CA ILE A 50 1.64 -0.25 30.37
C ILE A 50 2.28 -0.36 31.75
N PHE A 51 2.67 0.79 32.31
CA PHE A 51 3.22 0.95 33.66
C PHE A 51 2.26 1.79 34.49
N ASP A 52 1.56 1.20 35.46
CA ASP A 52 0.55 1.86 36.30
C ASP A 52 -0.53 2.62 35.50
N ASN A 53 -0.21 3.80 34.95
CA ASN A 53 -1.05 4.62 34.06
C ASN A 53 -0.31 5.19 32.82
N ASP A 54 0.96 4.87 32.62
CA ASP A 54 1.76 5.34 31.47
C ASP A 54 1.84 4.25 30.39
N GLU A 55 1.56 4.64 29.15
CA GLU A 55 1.61 3.77 27.98
C GLU A 55 2.93 4.03 27.22
N SER A 56 3.68 2.97 26.89
CA SER A 56 4.85 3.09 26.03
C SER A 56 4.45 3.48 24.59
N GLY A 57 5.43 3.85 23.77
CA GLY A 57 5.25 3.83 22.32
C GLY A 57 5.01 2.41 21.77
N TYR A 58 4.87 2.31 20.46
CA TYR A 58 4.72 1.03 19.76
C TYR A 58 6.05 0.28 19.65
N LEU A 59 6.04 -0.98 20.09
CA LEU A 59 7.22 -1.81 20.23
C LEU A 59 7.05 -3.12 19.46
N CYS A 60 8.16 -3.72 19.03
CA CYS A 60 8.15 -5.13 18.68
C CYS A 60 8.19 -5.98 19.97
N LEU A 61 7.80 -7.26 19.87
CA LEU A 61 7.74 -8.16 21.02
C LEU A 61 9.04 -8.22 21.83
N ARG A 62 10.19 -8.22 21.15
CA ARG A 62 11.51 -8.27 21.79
C ARG A 62 11.74 -7.04 22.68
N CYS A 63 11.44 -5.85 22.17
CA CYS A 63 11.63 -4.60 22.92
C CYS A 63 10.59 -4.46 24.03
N ALA A 64 9.33 -4.85 23.78
CA ALA A 64 8.28 -4.87 24.79
C ALA A 64 8.68 -5.74 26.00
N ARG A 65 9.13 -6.98 25.77
CA ARG A 65 9.60 -7.87 26.85
C ARG A 65 10.79 -7.33 27.62
N LYS A 66 11.71 -6.64 26.94
CA LYS A 66 12.87 -6.01 27.60
C LYS A 66 12.41 -4.89 28.53
N ILE A 67 11.51 -4.04 28.05
CA ILE A 67 10.98 -2.90 28.80
C ILE A 67 10.12 -3.38 29.97
N SER A 68 9.21 -4.32 29.73
CA SER A 68 8.34 -4.90 30.77
C SER A 68 9.10 -5.76 31.79
N GLY A 69 10.30 -6.26 31.45
CA GLY A 69 11.15 -6.98 32.40
C GLY A 69 12.00 -6.06 33.28
N ASN A 70 12.22 -4.81 32.85
CA ASN A 70 13.00 -3.81 33.60
C ASN A 70 12.15 -2.97 34.55
N GLY A 71 10.82 -3.11 34.51
CA GLY A 71 9.88 -2.49 35.44
C GLY A 71 8.67 -3.40 35.64
N ASN A 72 7.72 -3.04 36.49
CA ASN A 72 6.52 -3.87 36.72
C ASN A 72 5.44 -3.65 35.62
N GLY A 73 5.86 -3.57 34.36
CA GLY A 73 4.99 -3.26 33.23
C GLY A 73 4.29 -4.50 32.66
N SER A 74 3.07 -4.34 32.18
CA SER A 74 2.33 -5.40 31.48
C SER A 74 2.40 -5.19 29.96
N THR A 75 2.72 -6.25 29.22
CA THR A 75 2.82 -6.21 27.74
C THR A 75 1.50 -6.61 27.10
N PHE A 76 1.01 -5.80 26.17
CA PHE A 76 -0.20 -6.05 25.39
C PHE A 76 0.14 -6.05 23.89
N GLU A 77 -0.44 -7.00 23.15
CA GLU A 77 -0.43 -6.94 21.69
C GLU A 77 -1.40 -5.86 21.23
N THR A 78 -0.94 -4.96 20.37
CA THR A 78 -1.73 -3.84 19.89
C THR A 78 -2.25 -4.18 18.50
N TYR A 79 -3.56 -4.41 18.38
CA TYR A 79 -4.24 -4.70 17.12
C TYR A 79 -5.25 -3.58 16.80
N GLN A 80 -5.45 -3.29 15.51
CA GLN A 80 -6.49 -2.38 14.98
C GLN A 80 -6.33 -0.88 15.23
N LYS A 81 -5.27 -0.27 14.70
CA LYS A 81 -5.34 1.13 14.25
C LYS A 81 -4.93 1.19 12.79
N GLU A 82 -5.75 1.83 11.97
CA GLU A 82 -5.32 2.29 10.65
C GLU A 82 -4.42 3.51 10.85
N TRP A 83 -3.37 3.62 10.04
CA TRP A 83 -2.35 4.65 10.17
C TRP A 83 -2.23 5.47 8.89
N ASP A 84 -1.87 6.74 9.03
CA ASP A 84 -1.57 7.58 7.86
C ASP A 84 -0.16 7.31 7.28
N SER A 85 0.66 6.51 7.98
CA SER A 85 2.06 6.25 7.61
C SER A 85 2.56 4.88 8.12
N SER A 86 3.74 4.47 7.63
CA SER A 86 4.39 3.23 8.06
C SER A 86 4.78 3.24 9.53
N GLN A 87 4.57 2.11 10.20
CA GLN A 87 4.87 1.97 11.63
C GLN A 87 6.20 1.25 11.88
N PHE A 88 6.91 1.71 12.90
CA PHE A 88 8.21 1.17 13.32
C PHE A 88 8.26 1.05 14.84
N CYS A 89 9.02 0.07 15.32
CA CYS A 89 9.33 -0.07 16.74
C CYS A 89 10.08 1.18 17.23
N SER A 90 9.59 1.82 18.28
CA SER A 90 10.18 3.06 18.83
C SER A 90 11.61 2.86 19.35
N GLU A 91 12.01 1.63 19.65
CA GLU A 91 13.33 1.31 20.23
C GLU A 91 14.36 0.83 19.21
N CYS A 92 13.95 -0.02 18.26
CA CYS A 92 14.89 -0.66 17.34
C CYS A 92 14.63 -0.36 15.87
N MET A 93 13.61 0.45 15.56
CA MET A 93 13.25 0.85 14.20
C MET A 93 12.97 -0.32 13.24
N CYS A 94 12.70 -1.53 13.76
CA CYS A 94 12.20 -2.61 12.93
C CYS A 94 10.79 -2.27 12.44
N LEU A 95 10.46 -2.73 11.24
CA LEU A 95 9.16 -2.52 10.63
C LEU A 95 8.10 -3.26 11.46
N LEU A 96 7.00 -2.58 11.77
CA LEU A 96 5.84 -3.19 12.40
C LEU A 96 4.76 -3.49 11.36
N GLU A 97 3.88 -4.43 11.66
CA GLU A 97 2.63 -4.61 10.93
C GLU A 97 1.72 -3.40 11.12
N TYR A 98 1.12 -2.91 10.04
CA TYR A 98 0.17 -1.80 10.07
C TYR A 98 -0.83 -1.90 8.93
N GLU A 99 -2.00 -1.31 9.13
CA GLU A 99 -2.98 -1.00 8.09
C GLU A 99 -2.90 0.50 7.76
N LEU A 100 -3.15 0.88 6.51
CA LEU A 100 -3.21 2.30 6.15
C LEU A 100 -4.66 2.79 6.17
N THR A 101 -4.87 4.01 6.64
CA THR A 101 -6.11 4.75 6.36
C THR A 101 -6.22 5.03 4.86
N GLU A 102 -7.40 5.45 4.39
CA GLU A 102 -7.55 5.93 3.02
C GLU A 102 -6.65 7.13 2.71
N GLU A 103 -6.50 8.07 3.65
CA GLU A 103 -5.67 9.27 3.48
C GLU A 103 -4.17 8.92 3.47
N GLY A 104 -3.75 7.99 4.32
CA GLY A 104 -2.39 7.46 4.34
C GLY A 104 -2.03 6.72 3.06
N ALA A 105 -2.92 5.84 2.60
CA ALA A 105 -2.72 5.12 1.34
C ALA A 105 -2.61 6.06 0.15
N LYS A 106 -3.44 7.11 0.11
CA LYS A 106 -3.36 8.14 -0.91
C LYS A 106 -2.04 8.92 -0.85
N SER A 107 -1.62 9.33 0.34
CA SER A 107 -0.39 10.09 0.52
C SER A 107 0.85 9.28 0.12
N GLU A 108 0.90 7.99 0.46
CA GLU A 108 1.96 7.08 0.01
C GLU A 108 1.90 6.84 -1.50
N LEU A 109 0.71 6.67 -2.08
CA LEU A 109 0.52 6.52 -3.53
C LEU A 109 1.04 7.75 -4.29
N ASP A 110 0.68 8.96 -3.85
CA ASP A 110 1.16 10.20 -4.44
C ASP A 110 2.70 10.28 -4.34
N ARG A 111 3.29 9.93 -3.19
CA ARG A 111 4.76 9.88 -3.02
C ARG A 111 5.46 8.91 -3.98
N PHE A 112 4.86 7.75 -4.28
CA PHE A 112 5.43 6.81 -5.26
C PHE A 112 5.35 7.33 -6.71
N LEU A 113 4.40 8.23 -6.97
CA LEU A 113 4.15 8.83 -8.28
C LEU A 113 4.88 10.15 -8.50
N ASP A 114 5.27 10.86 -7.44
CA ASP A 114 6.03 12.11 -7.51
C ASP A 114 7.33 11.96 -8.32
N GLU A 115 7.71 13.05 -8.99
CA GLU A 115 8.95 13.17 -9.78
C GLU A 115 10.16 13.07 -8.84
N GLY A 116 10.65 11.85 -8.63
CA GLY A 116 11.72 11.52 -7.68
C GLY A 116 11.43 10.30 -6.81
N GLY A 117 10.17 9.85 -6.77
CA GLY A 117 9.77 8.62 -6.10
C GLY A 117 10.40 7.40 -6.78
N LYS A 118 11.58 6.98 -6.33
CA LYS A 118 12.24 5.77 -6.84
C LYS A 118 11.58 4.54 -6.21
N ILE A 119 11.11 3.63 -7.06
CA ILE A 119 10.66 2.31 -6.63
C ILE A 119 11.86 1.36 -6.77
N ASP A 120 12.16 0.68 -5.69
CA ASP A 120 13.18 -0.34 -5.57
C ASP A 120 12.52 -1.65 -5.12
N LEU A 121 12.31 -2.54 -6.08
CA LEU A 121 11.71 -3.84 -5.83
C LEU A 121 12.66 -4.80 -5.07
N ASN A 122 13.94 -4.47 -4.91
CA ASN A 122 14.86 -5.22 -4.05
C ASN A 122 14.72 -4.82 -2.57
N SER A 123 14.10 -3.68 -2.27
CA SER A 123 13.79 -3.27 -0.91
C SER A 123 12.51 -3.94 -0.44
N ALA A 124 12.63 -5.04 0.29
CA ALA A 124 11.47 -5.75 0.86
C ALA A 124 10.56 -4.81 1.67
N ARG A 125 11.15 -3.88 2.42
CA ARG A 125 10.41 -2.84 3.17
C ARG A 125 9.60 -1.93 2.24
N GLN A 126 10.15 -1.52 1.11
CA GLN A 126 9.42 -0.68 0.16
C GLN A 126 8.32 -1.47 -0.54
N CYS A 127 8.58 -2.72 -0.92
CA CYS A 127 7.55 -3.64 -1.41
C CYS A 127 6.41 -3.78 -0.41
N TYR A 128 6.70 -3.92 0.89
CA TYR A 128 5.69 -3.93 1.93
C TYR A 128 4.86 -2.65 1.96
N LYS A 129 5.47 -1.46 1.88
CA LYS A 129 4.73 -0.20 1.80
C LYS A 129 3.79 -0.14 0.59
N ILE A 130 4.25 -0.57 -0.59
CA ILE A 130 3.43 -0.63 -1.80
C ILE A 130 2.28 -1.63 -1.60
N GLU A 131 2.56 -2.79 -1.02
CA GLU A 131 1.55 -3.81 -0.68
C GLU A 131 0.45 -3.21 0.21
N ARG A 132 0.84 -2.45 1.23
CA ARG A 132 -0.08 -1.77 2.14
C ARG A 132 -0.97 -0.75 1.43
N VAL A 133 -0.42 0.01 0.48
CA VAL A 133 -1.20 0.91 -0.39
C VAL A 133 -2.22 0.10 -1.18
N PHE A 134 -1.79 -0.96 -1.87
CA PHE A 134 -2.69 -1.80 -2.65
C PHE A 134 -3.82 -2.37 -1.78
N ARG A 135 -3.51 -2.90 -0.58
CA ARG A 135 -4.52 -3.44 0.36
C ARG A 135 -5.59 -2.43 0.73
N ALA A 136 -5.24 -1.18 0.97
CA ALA A 136 -6.20 -0.13 1.28
C ALA A 136 -7.18 0.13 0.11
N TYR A 137 -6.75 -0.08 -1.14
CA TYR A 137 -7.60 0.04 -2.32
C TYR A 137 -8.33 -1.27 -2.72
N PHE A 138 -7.86 -2.44 -2.29
CA PHE A 138 -8.40 -3.76 -2.69
C PHE A 138 -9.88 -3.99 -2.38
N PRO A 139 -10.43 -3.59 -1.20
CA PRO A 139 -11.87 -3.69 -0.92
C PRO A 139 -12.73 -3.01 -1.99
N LYS A 140 -12.22 -1.93 -2.61
CA LYS A 140 -12.88 -1.17 -3.67
C LYS A 140 -12.76 -1.85 -5.05
N LEU A 141 -11.77 -2.74 -5.24
CA LEU A 141 -11.48 -3.44 -6.51
C LEU A 141 -12.21 -4.79 -6.64
N ILE A 142 -12.45 -5.50 -5.52
CA ILE A 142 -13.04 -6.85 -5.51
C ILE A 142 -14.57 -6.83 -5.33
N SER A 143 -15.16 -5.72 -4.87
CA SER A 143 -16.62 -5.62 -4.71
C SER A 143 -17.35 -5.69 -6.05
N LYS A 144 -17.87 -6.89 -6.39
CA LYS A 144 -18.83 -7.11 -7.49
C LYS A 144 -20.21 -6.47 -7.24
N LYS A 145 -20.45 -5.88 -6.06
CA LYS A 145 -21.64 -5.08 -5.81
C LYS A 145 -21.39 -3.68 -6.36
N LYS A 146 -22.26 -3.22 -7.28
CA LYS A 146 -22.36 -1.80 -7.65
C LYS A 146 -22.21 -0.97 -6.37
N PRO A 147 -21.16 -0.15 -6.22
CA PRO A 147 -20.90 0.54 -4.96
C PRO A 147 -22.11 1.42 -4.66
N ARG A 148 -22.84 1.09 -3.60
CA ARG A 148 -23.70 2.06 -2.93
C ARG A 148 -22.74 2.97 -2.19
N PHE A 149 -22.28 4.02 -2.89
CA PHE A 149 -21.55 5.20 -2.40
C PHE A 149 -20.52 4.89 -1.29
N GLU A 150 -19.24 4.73 -1.58
CA GLU A 150 -18.37 5.74 -2.19
C GLU A 150 -17.48 5.11 -3.28
N LYS A 151 -17.55 5.65 -4.50
CA LYS A 151 -16.56 5.30 -5.53
C LYS A 151 -15.18 5.69 -4.99
N PRO A 152 -14.12 4.86 -5.09
CA PRO A 152 -12.77 5.41 -5.10
C PRO A 152 -12.78 6.59 -6.07
N ARG A 153 -12.30 7.77 -5.65
CA ARG A 153 -12.33 8.94 -6.53
C ARG A 153 -11.58 8.51 -7.78
N PHE A 154 -12.19 8.67 -8.95
CA PHE A 154 -11.68 8.14 -10.23
C PHE A 154 -10.15 8.37 -10.42
N LYS A 155 -9.65 9.49 -9.89
CA LYS A 155 -8.24 9.86 -9.81
C LYS A 155 -7.34 8.86 -9.06
N ASP A 156 -7.78 8.33 -7.93
CA ASP A 156 -6.97 7.42 -7.09
C ASP A 156 -6.76 6.07 -7.80
N LEU A 157 -7.79 5.59 -8.51
CA LEU A 157 -7.69 4.39 -9.34
C LEU A 157 -6.75 4.61 -10.53
N THR A 158 -6.82 5.77 -11.20
CA THR A 158 -5.87 6.15 -12.25
C THR A 158 -4.43 6.16 -11.71
N ASN A 159 -4.21 6.73 -10.53
CA ASN A 159 -2.91 6.79 -9.88
C ASN A 159 -2.39 5.38 -9.52
N LEU A 160 -3.25 4.50 -9.02
CA LEU A 160 -2.91 3.10 -8.77
C LEU A 160 -2.47 2.40 -10.07
N TYR A 161 -3.15 2.63 -11.19
CA TYR A 161 -2.73 2.08 -12.49
C TYR A 161 -1.41 2.67 -13.00
N LYS A 162 -1.14 3.95 -12.77
CA LYS A 162 0.18 4.53 -13.06
C LYS A 162 1.28 3.85 -12.26
N LEU A 163 1.03 3.58 -10.97
CA LEU A 163 1.96 2.85 -10.11
C LEU A 163 2.19 1.42 -10.63
N CYS A 164 1.11 0.71 -11.00
CA CYS A 164 1.21 -0.61 -11.63
C CYS A 164 2.09 -0.60 -12.88
N ASN A 165 1.90 0.37 -13.78
CA ASN A 165 2.71 0.49 -15.00
C ASN A 165 4.18 0.74 -14.67
N LYS A 166 4.48 1.63 -13.71
CA LYS A 166 5.86 1.89 -13.26
C LYS A 166 6.54 0.64 -12.70
N ILE A 167 5.83 -0.13 -11.87
CA ILE A 167 6.34 -1.40 -11.32
C ILE A 167 6.53 -2.44 -12.43
N ASN A 168 5.60 -2.54 -13.38
CA ASN A 168 5.70 -3.51 -14.47
C ASN A 168 6.86 -3.21 -15.44
N LEU A 169 7.18 -1.93 -15.68
CA LEU A 169 8.38 -1.55 -16.42
C LEU A 169 9.65 -2.01 -15.68
N LEU A 170 9.75 -1.71 -14.39
CA LEU A 170 10.90 -2.13 -13.56
C LEU A 170 11.05 -3.65 -13.47
N ARG A 171 9.94 -4.39 -13.47
CA ARG A 171 9.96 -5.85 -13.55
C ARG A 171 10.68 -6.33 -14.81
N ASN A 172 10.36 -5.76 -15.97
CA ASN A 172 10.99 -6.17 -17.21
C ASN A 172 12.50 -5.92 -17.19
N ASP A 173 12.98 -4.94 -16.42
CA ASP A 173 14.41 -4.68 -16.25
C ASP A 173 15.10 -5.68 -15.29
N ILE A 174 14.38 -6.23 -14.31
CA ILE A 174 14.91 -7.18 -13.31
C ILE A 174 14.91 -8.63 -13.84
N PHE A 175 13.93 -9.00 -14.67
CA PHE A 175 13.72 -10.39 -15.11
C PHE A 175 14.14 -10.66 -16.58
N ASN A 176 14.71 -9.67 -17.30
CA ASN A 176 15.35 -9.85 -18.62
C ASN A 176 16.89 -9.83 -18.54
N LEU A 177 17.46 -10.12 -17.37
CA LEU A 177 18.87 -10.47 -17.16
C LEU A 177 18.98 -11.96 -16.80
#